data_AF-A0AB34FBC6-F1
#
_entry.id   AF-A0AB34FBC6-F1
#
_cell.length_a   1.000
_cell.length_b   1.000
_cell.length_c   1.000
_cell.angle_alpha   90.00
_cell.angle_beta   90.00
_cell.angle_gamma   90.00
#
_symmetry.space_group_name_H-M   'P 1'
#
loop_
_entity.id
_entity.type
_entity.pdbx_description
1 polymer ?
#
loop_
_entity_poly.entity_id
_entity_poly.type
_entity_poly.pdbx_seq_one_letter_code
_entity_poly.pdbx_strand_id
1 'polypeptide(L)'
;MAPIAPQATLVDLVELYFELVYPIFPLFHGRSYTRRVSRGDHLTDRALFASTMAVCALASSCIRDGALVSPRWDRPSLRTIDRVAFVNEAKKQLMALHPTSDFEALRGHTVMVIMAIQNDNLDDIHGHLEFCYAIITRSALHEESSWPLNIGVIEKQERRRVLVKRAVYELGAVGYGFTVHRNERPITNGSGRLGPAEVFDAEASGALEGLQAAIASAVNTTTSIVVCIDNLSVATCLRGNPADSSQDAFTKFQDLAKAHGDVEVRWIPGHAGIPGNEEADGLAKAGCLLPEPTGAVPSRAHLRRLARQQPRDAFKAWWATETPEPYKPLHLEVTISCPPELMLPRATLHSVLAARSRHGDFADYHERFNHDDARLDCSCGRRKAPEHPFYCRKVPPRLRMRLAPSPAEAIHHAVGKGFKAFVEMTSESSFFQRICPRH
;
A
#
# COMPACT_ATOMS: atom_id res chain seq x y z
N MET A 1 4.04 4.99 31.67
CA MET A 1 5.06 4.40 30.76
C MET A 1 6.17 5.43 30.51
N ALA A 2 7.36 5.02 30.07
CA ALA A 2 8.45 5.95 29.81
C ALA A 2 8.23 6.72 28.49
N PRO A 3 8.44 8.05 28.46
CA PRO A 3 8.32 8.83 27.23
C PRO A 3 9.47 8.52 26.27
N ILE A 4 9.14 8.16 25.02
CA ILE A 4 10.12 7.86 23.96
C ILE A 4 10.63 9.14 23.28
N ALA A 5 9.80 10.17 23.28
CA ALA A 5 10.08 11.46 22.67
C ALA A 5 9.43 12.57 23.51
N PRO A 6 9.83 13.84 23.31
CA PRO A 6 9.16 14.98 23.93
C PRO A 6 7.67 15.00 23.58
N GLN A 7 6.84 15.41 24.55
CA GLN A 7 5.39 15.50 24.39
C GLN A 7 4.98 16.34 23.17
N ALA A 8 5.69 17.44 22.91
CA ALA A 8 5.45 18.30 21.75
C ALA A 8 5.61 17.52 20.43
N THR A 9 6.69 16.74 20.31
CA THR A 9 6.96 15.91 19.12
C THR A 9 5.88 14.86 18.90
N LEU A 10 5.35 14.26 19.97
CA LEU A 10 4.23 13.30 19.85
C LEU A 10 2.96 13.98 19.32
N VAL A 11 2.63 15.17 19.83
CA VAL A 11 1.47 15.93 19.37
C VAL A 11 1.64 16.35 17.91
N ASP A 12 2.82 16.83 17.52
CA ASP A 12 3.13 17.21 16.13
C ASP A 12 2.94 16.02 15.17
N LEU A 13 3.46 14.84 15.53
CA LEU A 13 3.30 13.63 14.71
C LEU A 13 1.85 13.16 14.63
N VAL A 14 1.07 13.33 15.70
CA VAL A 14 -0.37 13.02 15.70
C VAL A 14 -1.15 13.99 14.81
N GLU A 15 -0.83 15.28 14.83
CA GLU A 15 -1.43 16.25 13.91
C GLU A 15 -1.06 15.93 12.45
N LEU A 16 0.19 15.55 12.20
CA LEU A 16 0.67 15.10 10.88
C LEU A 16 -0.02 13.82 10.42
N TYR A 17 -0.35 12.89 11.31
CA TYR A 17 -1.19 11.74 10.96
C TYR A 17 -2.55 12.17 10.42
N PHE A 18 -3.19 13.17 11.05
CA PHE A 18 -4.47 13.69 10.58
C PHE A 18 -4.38 14.44 9.24
N GLU A 19 -3.21 15.00 8.92
CA GLU A 19 -2.97 15.63 7.63
C GLU A 19 -2.68 14.59 6.53
N LEU A 20 -1.83 13.60 6.81
CA LEU A 20 -1.24 12.72 5.80
C LEU A 20 -1.99 11.40 5.62
N VAL A 21 -2.51 10.83 6.70
CA VAL A 21 -3.00 9.44 6.73
C VAL A 21 -4.52 9.39 6.87
N TYR A 22 -5.08 10.24 7.73
CA TYR A 22 -6.52 10.26 8.03
C TYR A 22 -7.44 10.42 6.81
N PRO A 23 -7.12 11.24 5.77
CA PRO A 23 -7.96 11.33 4.58
C PRO A 23 -8.20 9.98 3.90
N ILE A 24 -7.23 9.07 4.02
CA ILE A 24 -7.29 7.73 3.43
C ILE A 24 -7.82 6.71 4.46
N PHE A 25 -7.36 6.82 5.72
CA PHE A 25 -7.61 5.87 6.79
C PHE A 25 -8.12 6.56 8.07
N PRO A 26 -9.44 6.84 8.16
CA PRO A 26 -10.00 7.64 9.24
C PRO A 26 -10.26 6.82 10.52
N LEU A 27 -9.20 6.27 11.13
CA LEU A 27 -9.29 5.34 12.27
C LEU A 27 -9.62 6.02 13.61
N PHE A 28 -9.36 7.32 13.72
CA PHE A 28 -9.51 8.11 14.96
C PHE A 28 -10.32 9.37 14.71
N HIS A 29 -11.12 9.81 15.67
CA HIS A 29 -11.74 11.12 15.62
C HIS A 29 -10.73 12.20 16.05
N GLY A 30 -10.39 13.08 15.11
CA GLY A 30 -9.30 14.05 15.23
C GLY A 30 -9.29 14.86 16.53
N ARG A 31 -10.42 15.47 16.87
CA ARG A 31 -10.50 16.37 18.05
C ARG A 31 -10.35 15.62 19.38
N SER A 32 -10.97 14.44 19.51
CA SER A 32 -10.92 13.69 20.77
C SER A 32 -9.55 13.04 20.96
N TYR A 33 -9.00 12.45 19.90
CA TYR A 33 -7.72 11.76 19.96
C TYR A 33 -6.57 12.73 20.27
N THR A 34 -6.46 13.84 19.52
CA THR A 34 -5.42 14.87 19.74
C THR A 34 -5.50 15.45 21.15
N ARG A 35 -6.72 15.69 21.67
CA ARG A 35 -6.92 16.18 23.04
C ARG A 35 -6.41 15.19 24.11
N ARG A 36 -6.70 13.88 23.95
CA ARG A 36 -6.24 12.84 24.88
C ARG A 36 -4.72 12.72 24.87
N VAL A 37 -4.11 12.74 23.68
CA VAL A 37 -2.65 12.69 23.55
C VAL A 37 -2.03 13.93 24.19
N SER A 38 -2.53 15.13 23.87
CA SER A 38 -2.02 16.42 24.39
C SER A 38 -2.03 16.50 25.92
N ARG A 39 -3.04 15.90 26.57
CA ARG A 39 -3.16 15.85 28.03
C ARG A 39 -2.24 14.84 28.71
N GLY A 40 -1.56 14.00 27.94
CA GLY A 40 -0.73 12.93 28.48
C GLY A 40 -1.52 11.71 28.93
N ASP A 41 -2.80 11.56 28.56
CA ASP A 41 -3.65 10.43 28.96
C ASP A 41 -3.03 9.08 28.52
N HIS A 42 -2.30 9.11 27.40
CA HIS A 42 -1.55 7.98 26.87
C HIS A 42 -0.43 7.51 27.81
N LEU A 43 0.02 8.29 28.80
CA LEU A 43 1.03 7.85 29.76
C LEU A 43 0.47 6.93 30.85
N THR A 44 -0.85 6.99 31.05
CA THR A 44 -1.62 6.20 32.03
C THR A 44 -2.39 5.04 31.41
N ASP A 45 -2.80 5.17 30.14
CA ASP A 45 -3.51 4.14 29.39
C ASP A 45 -2.56 3.43 28.42
N ARG A 46 -2.30 2.14 28.68
CA ARG A 46 -1.35 1.34 27.90
C ARG A 46 -1.80 1.12 26.46
N ALA A 47 -3.10 0.94 26.21
CA ALA A 47 -3.60 0.72 24.86
C ALA A 47 -3.54 2.01 24.05
N LEU A 48 -3.88 3.14 24.68
CA LEU A 48 -3.73 4.46 24.05
C LEU A 48 -2.26 4.78 23.79
N PHE A 49 -1.35 4.43 24.68
CA PHE A 49 0.09 4.56 24.43
C PHE A 49 0.52 3.78 23.19
N ALA A 50 0.15 2.51 23.14
CA ALA A 50 0.52 1.62 22.05
C ALA A 50 -0.01 2.13 20.70
N SER A 51 -1.28 2.56 20.64
CA SER A 51 -1.86 3.15 19.43
C SER A 51 -1.20 4.47 19.06
N THR A 52 -0.85 5.31 20.04
CA THR A 52 -0.14 6.59 19.81
C THR A 52 1.25 6.36 19.23
N MET A 53 2.01 5.38 19.74
CA MET A 53 3.32 5.04 19.18
C MET A 53 3.21 4.52 17.74
N ALA A 54 2.19 3.70 17.44
CA ALA A 54 1.92 3.24 16.08
C ALA A 54 1.57 4.41 15.14
N VAL A 55 0.75 5.36 15.59
CA VAL A 55 0.40 6.58 14.85
C VAL A 55 1.64 7.42 14.56
N CYS A 56 2.49 7.64 15.56
CA CYS A 56 3.74 8.39 15.42
C CYS A 56 4.71 7.70 14.44
N ALA A 57 4.81 6.38 14.51
CA ALA A 57 5.64 5.59 13.60
C ALA A 57 5.18 5.73 12.14
N LEU A 58 3.87 5.58 11.89
CA LEU A 58 3.29 5.68 10.55
C LEU A 58 3.45 7.09 9.98
N ALA A 59 3.14 8.13 10.77
CA ALA A 59 3.32 9.52 10.35
C ALA A 59 4.79 9.82 9.99
N SER A 60 5.74 9.38 10.84
CA SER A 60 7.17 9.53 10.57
C SER A 60 7.61 8.80 9.29
N SER A 61 7.06 7.61 9.02
CA SER A 61 7.30 6.87 7.77
C SER A 61 6.81 7.65 6.55
N CYS A 62 5.59 8.20 6.58
CA CYS A 62 5.06 9.02 5.49
C CYS A 62 5.91 10.29 5.23
N ILE A 63 6.47 10.90 6.27
CA ILE A 63 7.37 12.06 6.14
C ILE A 63 8.69 11.66 5.45
N ARG A 64 9.27 10.51 5.82
CA ARG A 64 10.47 9.96 5.13
C ARG A 64 10.18 9.78 3.64
N ASP A 65 9.03 9.20 3.34
CA ASP A 65 8.63 8.85 1.97
C ASP A 65 8.20 10.08 1.15
N GLY A 66 8.25 11.28 1.75
CA GLY A 66 8.07 12.55 1.05
C GLY A 66 6.61 12.99 0.93
N ALA A 67 5.69 12.42 1.70
CA ALA A 67 4.26 12.76 1.66
C ALA A 67 3.92 14.15 2.20
N LEU A 68 4.85 14.80 2.93
CA LEU A 68 4.63 16.09 3.54
C LEU A 68 4.69 17.24 2.51
N VAL A 69 3.51 17.72 2.10
CA VAL A 69 3.37 18.82 1.13
C VAL A 69 3.26 20.19 1.82
N SER A 70 2.64 20.25 2.99
CA SER A 70 2.39 21.51 3.71
C SER A 70 3.67 22.26 4.10
N PRO A 71 3.69 23.61 3.98
CA PRO A 71 4.81 24.45 4.39
C PRO A 71 4.79 24.77 5.90
N ARG A 72 3.76 24.34 6.64
CA ARG A 72 3.60 24.65 8.08
C ARG A 72 4.63 23.96 8.97
N TRP A 73 5.29 22.93 8.47
CA TRP A 73 6.10 22.00 9.25
C TRP A 73 7.57 22.10 8.87
N ASP A 74 8.46 22.10 9.87
CA ASP A 74 9.90 22.12 9.67
C ASP A 74 10.42 20.73 9.25
N ARG A 75 10.57 20.52 7.94
CA ARG A 75 10.91 19.21 7.35
C ARG A 75 12.24 18.62 7.84
N PRO A 76 13.34 19.39 7.99
CA PRO A 76 14.61 18.87 8.48
C PRO A 76 14.53 18.28 9.89
N SER A 77 13.89 18.95 10.85
CA SER A 77 13.76 18.44 12.21
C SER A 77 12.91 17.16 12.25
N LEU A 78 11.79 17.12 11.52
CA LEU A 78 10.91 15.94 11.47
C LEU A 78 11.57 14.71 10.83
N ARG A 79 12.53 14.88 9.92
CA ARG A 79 13.27 13.77 9.30
C ARG A 79 14.30 13.13 10.23
N THR A 80 14.72 13.83 11.29
CA THR A 80 15.68 13.31 12.28
C THR A 80 15.03 12.45 13.36
N ILE A 81 13.69 12.40 13.38
CA ILE A 81 12.92 11.61 14.33
C ILE A 81 13.20 10.11 14.13
N ASP A 82 13.50 9.41 15.22
CA ASP A 82 13.75 7.97 15.22
C ASP A 82 12.44 7.18 15.08
N ARG A 83 12.06 6.89 13.83
CA ARG A 83 10.91 6.02 13.52
C ARG A 83 11.06 4.61 14.11
N VAL A 84 12.28 4.08 14.19
CA VAL A 84 12.51 2.68 14.57
C VAL A 84 12.18 2.49 16.04
N ALA A 85 12.52 3.49 16.87
CA ALA A 85 12.10 3.53 18.27
C ALA A 85 10.57 3.45 18.43
N PHE A 86 9.82 4.25 17.66
CA PHE A 86 8.35 4.21 17.70
C PHE A 86 7.77 2.87 17.25
N VAL A 87 8.27 2.32 16.14
CA VAL A 87 7.84 1.00 15.63
C VAL A 87 8.06 -0.08 16.67
N ASN A 88 9.27 -0.15 17.23
CA ASN A 88 9.64 -1.19 18.19
C ASN A 88 8.82 -1.10 19.47
N GLU A 89 8.62 0.11 20.00
CA GLU A 89 7.82 0.26 21.21
C GLU A 89 6.32 0.03 20.95
N ALA A 90 5.79 0.46 19.79
CA ALA A 90 4.42 0.15 19.40
C ALA A 90 4.18 -1.37 19.35
N LYS A 91 5.05 -2.11 18.66
CA LYS A 91 5.00 -3.58 18.61
C LYS A 91 5.05 -4.19 20.01
N LYS A 92 6.05 -3.82 20.81
CA LYS A 92 6.24 -4.34 22.17
C LYS A 92 5.00 -4.13 23.05
N GLN A 93 4.41 -2.94 23.01
CA GLN A 93 3.25 -2.63 23.85
C GLN A 93 1.98 -3.30 23.35
N LEU A 94 1.75 -3.36 22.03
CA LEU A 94 0.62 -4.07 21.44
C LEU A 94 0.66 -5.57 21.76
N MET A 95 1.82 -6.20 21.57
CA MET A 95 1.97 -7.64 21.87
C MET A 95 1.74 -7.95 23.37
N ALA A 96 2.12 -7.02 24.25
CA ALA A 96 1.91 -7.16 25.69
C ALA A 96 0.47 -6.91 26.16
N LEU A 97 -0.43 -6.43 25.28
CA LEU A 97 -1.86 -6.28 25.56
C LEU A 97 -2.63 -7.59 25.32
N HIS A 98 -2.02 -8.62 24.73
CA HIS A 98 -2.71 -9.91 24.56
C HIS A 98 -2.93 -10.62 25.90
N PRO A 99 -4.11 -11.24 26.12
CA PRO A 99 -5.20 -11.48 25.16
C PRO A 99 -6.36 -10.46 25.23
N THR A 100 -6.16 -9.27 25.82
CA THR A 100 -7.24 -8.30 26.05
C THR A 100 -7.92 -7.88 24.74
N SER A 101 -9.25 -7.77 24.76
CA SER A 101 -10.06 -7.48 23.56
C SER A 101 -10.49 -6.01 23.52
N ASP A 102 -9.49 -5.14 23.67
CA ASP A 102 -9.68 -3.69 23.72
C ASP A 102 -9.73 -3.05 22.32
N PHE A 103 -10.64 -2.10 22.14
CA PHE A 103 -10.84 -1.40 20.86
C PHE A 103 -9.68 -0.44 20.53
N GLU A 104 -9.04 0.15 21.54
CA GLU A 104 -7.85 0.99 21.30
C GLU A 104 -6.66 0.14 20.84
N ALA A 105 -6.48 -1.06 21.41
CA ALA A 105 -5.51 -2.04 20.91
C ALA A 105 -5.80 -2.45 19.45
N LEU A 106 -7.06 -2.72 19.09
CA LEU A 106 -7.46 -3.01 17.70
C LEU A 106 -7.03 -1.90 16.73
N ARG A 107 -7.26 -0.63 17.10
CA ARG A 107 -6.81 0.52 16.29
C ARG A 107 -5.30 0.56 16.15
N GLY A 108 -4.56 0.31 17.23
CA GLY A 108 -3.10 0.22 17.18
C GLY A 108 -2.59 -0.87 16.23
N HIS A 109 -3.14 -2.09 16.31
CA HIS A 109 -2.80 -3.15 15.35
C HIS A 109 -3.18 -2.78 13.91
N THR A 110 -4.33 -2.12 13.69
CA THR A 110 -4.74 -1.67 12.35
C THR A 110 -3.76 -0.65 11.76
N VAL A 111 -3.25 0.29 12.57
CA VAL A 111 -2.20 1.24 12.14
C VAL A 111 -0.91 0.52 11.78
N MET A 112 -0.50 -0.48 12.56
CA MET A 112 0.68 -1.29 12.29
C MET A 112 0.56 -2.09 10.98
N VAL A 113 -0.63 -2.60 10.67
CA VAL A 113 -0.91 -3.26 9.37
C VAL A 113 -0.72 -2.29 8.21
N ILE A 114 -1.27 -1.08 8.29
CA ILE A 114 -1.10 -0.05 7.25
C ILE A 114 0.38 0.25 7.03
N MET A 115 1.14 0.39 8.12
CA MET A 115 2.57 0.63 8.04
C MET A 115 3.34 -0.56 7.46
N ALA A 116 2.97 -1.79 7.82
CA ALA A 116 3.60 -3.00 7.29
C ALA A 116 3.33 -3.16 5.79
N ILE A 117 2.13 -2.81 5.31
CA ILE A 117 1.78 -2.74 3.89
C ILE A 117 2.67 -1.71 3.17
N GLN A 118 2.86 -0.51 3.73
CA GLN A 118 3.72 0.51 3.12
C GLN A 118 5.17 0.06 2.98
N ASN A 119 5.65 -0.82 3.86
CA ASN A 119 7.02 -1.31 3.87
C ASN A 119 7.17 -2.72 3.26
N ASP A 120 6.11 -3.27 2.64
CA ASP A 120 6.07 -4.62 2.05
C ASP A 120 6.53 -5.74 3.01
N ASN A 121 6.22 -5.61 4.31
CA ASN A 121 6.58 -6.60 5.32
C ASN A 121 5.44 -7.59 5.60
N LEU A 122 5.42 -8.69 4.84
CA LEU A 122 4.37 -9.72 4.92
C LEU A 122 4.20 -10.35 6.30
N ASP A 123 5.29 -10.58 7.04
CA ASP A 123 5.23 -11.21 8.37
C ASP A 123 4.52 -10.30 9.37
N ASP A 124 4.84 -8.99 9.36
CA ASP A 124 4.18 -8.01 10.21
C ASP A 124 2.71 -7.81 9.82
N ILE A 125 2.39 -7.87 8.51
CA ILE A 125 1.02 -7.81 8.02
C ILE A 125 0.22 -8.95 8.65
N HIS A 126 0.63 -10.20 8.43
CA HIS A 126 -0.10 -11.36 8.95
C HIS A 126 -0.18 -11.36 10.48
N GLY A 127 0.94 -11.09 11.17
CA GLY A 127 0.97 -11.09 12.63
C GLY A 127 0.00 -10.07 13.23
N HIS A 128 0.00 -8.82 12.76
CA HIS A 128 -0.92 -7.81 13.30
C HIS A 128 -2.38 -8.03 12.86
N LEU A 129 -2.63 -8.61 11.68
CA LEU A 129 -3.97 -8.99 11.23
C LEU A 129 -4.59 -10.10 12.08
N GLU A 130 -3.83 -11.14 12.44
CA GLU A 130 -4.30 -12.22 13.32
C GLU A 130 -4.80 -11.68 14.67
N PHE A 131 -4.11 -10.68 15.22
CA PHE A 131 -4.54 -10.02 16.44
C PHE A 131 -5.78 -9.15 16.25
N CYS A 132 -5.91 -8.46 15.11
CA CYS A 132 -7.15 -7.75 14.77
C CYS A 132 -8.34 -8.72 14.73
N TYR A 133 -8.17 -9.88 14.08
CA TYR A 133 -9.18 -10.93 14.03
C TYR A 133 -9.57 -11.41 15.43
N ALA A 134 -8.57 -11.73 16.26
CA ALA A 134 -8.80 -12.24 17.61
C ALA A 134 -9.60 -11.25 18.47
N ILE A 135 -9.27 -9.95 18.41
CA ILE A 135 -9.97 -8.91 19.18
C ILE A 135 -11.41 -8.75 18.69
N ILE A 136 -11.64 -8.67 17.38
CA ILE A 136 -12.99 -8.47 16.81
C ILE A 136 -13.90 -9.65 17.09
N THR A 137 -13.39 -10.87 16.95
CA THR A 137 -14.17 -12.09 17.20
C THR A 137 -14.53 -12.20 18.68
N ARG A 138 -13.58 -11.98 19.59
CA ARG A 138 -13.81 -12.06 21.04
C ARG A 138 -14.75 -10.98 21.56
N SER A 139 -14.68 -9.78 21.00
CA SER A 139 -15.54 -8.65 21.38
C SER A 139 -16.82 -8.55 20.55
N ALA A 140 -17.13 -9.57 19.74
CA ALA A 140 -18.30 -9.63 18.85
C ALA A 140 -18.49 -8.36 17.97
N LEU A 141 -17.41 -7.66 17.63
CA LEU A 141 -17.51 -6.32 17.02
C LEU A 141 -18.11 -6.32 15.60
N HIS A 142 -18.27 -7.50 15.00
CA HIS A 142 -18.93 -7.68 13.70
C HIS A 142 -20.44 -7.38 13.74
N GLU A 143 -21.09 -7.50 14.89
CA GLU A 143 -22.50 -7.17 15.08
C GLU A 143 -22.66 -5.87 15.86
N GLU A 144 -23.21 -4.83 15.24
CA GLU A 144 -23.39 -3.54 15.94
C GLU A 144 -24.36 -3.65 17.13
N SER A 145 -25.30 -4.59 17.09
CA SER A 145 -26.23 -4.91 18.18
C SER A 145 -25.56 -5.47 19.42
N SER A 146 -24.36 -6.05 19.29
CA SER A 146 -23.60 -6.62 20.41
C SER A 146 -22.74 -5.59 21.13
N TRP A 147 -22.66 -4.36 20.60
CA TRP A 147 -21.78 -3.32 21.15
C TRP A 147 -22.31 -2.78 22.48
N PRO A 148 -21.44 -2.27 23.37
CA PRO A 148 -21.89 -1.75 24.66
C PRO A 148 -22.87 -0.58 24.48
N LEU A 149 -24.02 -0.65 25.16
CA LEU A 149 -25.12 0.31 25.01
C LEU A 149 -24.75 1.74 25.44
N ASN A 150 -23.67 1.91 26.21
CA ASN A 150 -23.22 3.19 26.76
C ASN A 150 -22.15 3.90 25.91
N ILE A 151 -21.80 3.37 24.73
CA ILE A 151 -20.82 4.05 23.85
C ILE A 151 -21.44 5.27 23.18
N GLY A 152 -20.67 6.36 23.12
CA GLY A 152 -21.08 7.59 22.44
C GLY A 152 -21.09 7.45 20.92
N VAL A 153 -21.74 8.41 20.24
CA VAL A 153 -21.82 8.48 18.76
C VAL A 153 -20.44 8.45 18.11
N ILE A 154 -19.43 9.10 18.71
CA ILE A 154 -18.07 9.17 18.18
C ILE A 154 -17.44 7.77 18.13
N GLU A 155 -17.44 7.05 19.24
CA GLU A 155 -16.86 5.70 19.31
C GLU A 155 -17.59 4.73 18.38
N LYS A 156 -18.92 4.86 18.28
CA LYS A 156 -19.73 4.08 17.33
C LYS A 156 -19.25 4.27 15.89
N GLN A 157 -18.98 5.51 15.47
CA GLN A 157 -18.46 5.79 14.13
C GLN A 157 -17.01 5.32 13.95
N GLU A 158 -16.16 5.45 14.96
CA GLU A 158 -14.78 4.93 14.91
C GLU A 158 -14.77 3.40 14.73
N ARG A 159 -15.60 2.66 15.49
CA ARG A 159 -15.75 1.20 15.36
C ARG A 159 -16.15 0.82 13.94
N ARG A 160 -17.17 1.46 13.37
CA ARG A 160 -17.58 1.24 11.97
C ARG A 160 -16.42 1.44 11.00
N ARG A 161 -15.68 2.56 11.11
CA ARG A 161 -14.56 2.88 10.20
C ARG A 161 -13.42 1.87 10.27
N VAL A 162 -13.04 1.45 11.47
CA VAL A 162 -11.96 0.47 11.69
C VAL A 162 -12.35 -0.88 11.09
N LEU A 163 -13.58 -1.33 11.33
CA LEU A 163 -14.09 -2.59 10.79
C LEU A 163 -14.15 -2.56 9.26
N VAL A 164 -14.67 -1.49 8.66
CA VAL A 164 -14.77 -1.35 7.20
C VAL A 164 -13.41 -1.52 6.55
N LYS A 165 -12.38 -0.85 7.11
CA LYS A 165 -11.03 -0.90 6.57
C LYS A 165 -10.44 -2.31 6.67
N ARG A 166 -10.71 -3.03 7.75
CA ARG A 166 -10.34 -4.45 7.87
C ARG A 166 -10.93 -5.31 6.75
N ALA A 167 -12.24 -5.19 6.45
CA ALA A 167 -12.84 -5.98 5.38
C ALA A 167 -12.19 -5.71 4.01
N VAL A 168 -11.78 -4.46 3.77
CA VAL A 168 -11.03 -4.07 2.57
C VAL A 168 -9.61 -4.66 2.56
N TYR A 169 -8.90 -4.69 3.70
CA TYR A 169 -7.51 -5.18 3.76
C TYR A 169 -7.35 -6.70 3.87
N GLU A 170 -8.20 -7.38 4.64
CA GLU A 170 -8.02 -8.80 4.98
C GLU A 170 -8.72 -9.74 4.00
N LEU A 171 -9.94 -9.40 3.57
CA LEU A 171 -10.78 -10.34 2.85
C LEU A 171 -10.73 -10.14 1.34
N GLY A 172 -10.14 -9.03 0.87
CA GLY A 172 -10.49 -8.50 -0.45
C GLY A 172 -12.00 -8.40 -0.62
N ALA A 173 -12.74 -8.16 0.48
CA ALA A 173 -14.19 -8.21 0.46
C ALA A 173 -14.67 -7.02 -0.34
N VAL A 174 -15.41 -7.32 -1.40
CA VAL A 174 -15.97 -6.29 -2.27
C VAL A 174 -17.44 -6.14 -1.92
N GLY A 175 -17.79 -4.96 -1.40
CA GLY A 175 -19.17 -4.57 -1.16
C GLY A 175 -19.66 -3.62 -2.25
N TYR A 176 -20.96 -3.66 -2.51
CA TYR A 176 -21.65 -2.66 -3.33
C TYR A 176 -22.56 -1.81 -2.45
N GLY A 177 -22.85 -0.60 -2.91
CA GLY A 177 -23.77 0.33 -2.25
C GLY A 177 -24.49 1.18 -3.27
N PHE A 178 -25.72 1.58 -2.96
CA PHE A 178 -26.50 2.50 -3.77
C PHE A 178 -27.37 3.39 -2.90
N THR A 179 -27.68 4.59 -3.39
CA THR A 179 -28.64 5.49 -2.77
C THR A 179 -29.55 6.08 -3.85
N VAL A 180 -30.84 6.19 -3.56
CA VAL A 180 -31.87 6.69 -4.47
C VAL A 180 -32.44 7.98 -3.89
N HIS A 181 -32.40 9.04 -4.68
CA HIS A 181 -32.87 10.37 -4.31
C HIS A 181 -33.97 10.84 -5.25
N ARG A 182 -34.93 11.62 -4.73
CA ARG A 182 -35.93 12.35 -5.52
C ARG A 182 -36.09 13.74 -4.96
N ASN A 183 -35.98 14.75 -5.83
CA ASN A 183 -36.03 16.16 -5.44
C ASN A 183 -35.06 16.46 -4.27
N GLU A 184 -33.81 15.98 -4.39
CA GLU A 184 -32.74 16.12 -3.39
C GLU A 184 -33.04 15.48 -2.01
N ARG A 185 -34.07 14.65 -1.92
CA ARG A 185 -34.40 13.90 -0.70
C ARG A 185 -34.10 12.42 -0.89
N PRO A 186 -33.45 11.76 0.10
CA PRO A 186 -33.23 10.33 0.05
C PRO A 186 -34.57 9.60 0.15
N ILE A 187 -34.78 8.63 -0.73
CA ILE A 187 -35.95 7.73 -0.72
C ILE A 187 -35.58 6.41 -0.07
N THR A 188 -34.54 5.77 -0.59
CA THR A 188 -34.09 4.45 -0.16
C THR A 188 -32.62 4.29 -0.48
N ASN A 189 -31.97 3.39 0.23
CA ASN A 189 -30.59 3.02 -0.01
C ASN A 189 -30.39 1.54 0.33
N GLY A 190 -29.25 1.00 -0.11
CA GLY A 190 -28.91 -0.39 0.15
C GLY A 190 -27.43 -0.65 0.00
N SER A 191 -27.00 -1.77 0.57
CA SER A 191 -25.63 -2.26 0.48
C SER A 191 -25.61 -3.77 0.60
N GLY A 192 -24.64 -4.40 -0.05
CA GLY A 192 -24.44 -5.84 0.00
C GLY A 192 -22.97 -6.21 -0.08
N ARG A 193 -22.66 -7.46 0.26
CA ARG A 193 -21.35 -8.06 0.01
C ARG A 193 -21.43 -8.98 -1.20
N LEU A 194 -20.43 -8.92 -2.06
CA LEU A 194 -20.19 -9.94 -3.07
C LEU A 194 -19.25 -11.02 -2.53
N GLY A 195 -19.25 -12.19 -3.18
CA GLY A 195 -18.17 -13.17 -3.02
C GLY A 195 -16.82 -12.62 -3.49
N PRO A 196 -15.82 -13.49 -3.71
CA PRO A 196 -14.52 -13.06 -4.23
C PRO A 196 -14.68 -12.35 -5.58
N ALA A 197 -14.59 -11.02 -5.58
CA ALA A 197 -14.89 -10.19 -6.74
C ALA A 197 -13.88 -9.04 -6.85
N GLU A 198 -14.05 -8.17 -7.84
CA GLU A 198 -13.30 -6.93 -8.00
C GLU A 198 -14.26 -5.73 -7.86
N VAL A 199 -13.72 -4.52 -7.60
CA VAL A 199 -14.53 -3.29 -7.47
C VAL A 199 -15.45 -3.08 -8.67
N PHE A 200 -14.96 -3.38 -9.88
CA PHE A 200 -15.76 -3.34 -11.12
C PHE A 200 -17.04 -4.19 -11.03
N ASP A 201 -16.98 -5.35 -10.41
CA ASP A 201 -18.13 -6.25 -10.27
C ASP A 201 -19.14 -5.68 -9.27
N ALA A 202 -18.67 -5.08 -8.17
CA ALA A 202 -19.54 -4.44 -7.17
C ALA A 202 -20.22 -3.18 -7.69
N GLU A 203 -19.53 -2.36 -8.46
CA GLU A 203 -20.12 -1.20 -9.16
C GLU A 203 -21.28 -1.64 -10.06
N ALA A 204 -21.11 -2.74 -10.82
CA ALA A 204 -22.16 -3.29 -11.67
C ALA A 204 -23.36 -3.81 -10.85
N SER A 205 -23.10 -4.52 -9.75
CA SER A 205 -24.15 -4.99 -8.84
C SER A 205 -24.87 -3.85 -8.14
N GLY A 206 -24.15 -2.83 -7.67
CA GLY A 206 -24.73 -1.65 -7.04
C GLY A 206 -25.63 -0.87 -7.99
N ALA A 207 -25.24 -0.75 -9.26
CA ALA A 207 -26.07 -0.13 -10.30
C ALA A 207 -27.37 -0.93 -10.55
N LEU A 208 -27.31 -2.26 -10.61
CA LEU A 208 -28.48 -3.12 -10.79
C LEU A 208 -29.46 -2.99 -9.61
N GLU A 209 -28.97 -3.18 -8.39
CA GLU A 209 -29.79 -3.12 -7.18
C GLU A 209 -30.38 -1.72 -6.98
N GLY A 210 -29.57 -0.68 -7.27
CA GLY A 210 -30.02 0.72 -7.24
C GLY A 210 -31.12 1.01 -8.26
N LEU A 211 -31.01 0.49 -9.48
CA LEU A 211 -32.06 0.65 -10.50
C LEU A 211 -33.34 -0.07 -10.09
N GLN A 212 -33.24 -1.30 -9.58
CA GLN A 212 -34.40 -2.04 -9.06
C GLN A 212 -35.11 -1.29 -7.94
N ALA A 213 -34.35 -0.76 -6.97
CA ALA A 213 -34.89 0.05 -5.89
C ALA A 213 -35.53 1.35 -6.37
N ALA A 214 -34.94 2.00 -7.38
CA ALA A 214 -35.47 3.21 -7.98
C ALA A 214 -36.79 2.96 -8.73
N ILE A 215 -36.88 1.86 -9.50
CA ILE A 215 -38.11 1.42 -10.18
C ILE A 215 -39.19 1.07 -9.17
N ALA A 216 -38.86 0.32 -8.12
CA ALA A 216 -39.81 -0.04 -7.05
C ALA A 216 -40.34 1.19 -6.31
N SER A 217 -39.58 2.28 -6.29
CA SER A 217 -39.94 3.54 -5.66
C SER A 217 -40.60 4.54 -6.63
N ALA A 218 -40.71 4.21 -7.92
CA ALA A 218 -41.27 5.10 -8.95
C ALA A 218 -42.77 5.34 -8.70
N VAL A 219 -43.22 6.59 -8.90
CA VAL A 219 -44.64 6.95 -8.70
C VAL A 219 -45.49 6.44 -9.86
N ASN A 220 -44.90 6.37 -11.04
CA ASN A 220 -45.52 5.88 -12.27
C ASN A 220 -44.44 5.34 -13.22
N THR A 221 -44.88 4.65 -14.27
CA THR A 221 -44.01 4.08 -15.31
C THR A 221 -43.30 5.13 -16.17
N THR A 222 -43.63 6.41 -16.01
CA THR A 222 -43.02 7.55 -16.75
C THR A 222 -42.07 8.38 -15.90
N THR A 223 -41.72 7.92 -14.70
CA THR A 223 -40.73 8.61 -13.86
C THR A 223 -39.35 8.44 -14.50
N SER A 224 -38.72 9.54 -14.92
CA SER A 224 -37.35 9.51 -15.42
C SER A 224 -36.38 9.12 -14.32
N ILE A 225 -35.48 8.17 -14.59
CA ILE A 225 -34.44 7.70 -13.68
C ILE A 225 -33.07 8.03 -14.27
N VAL A 226 -32.25 8.74 -13.50
CA VAL A 226 -30.84 8.99 -13.85
C VAL A 226 -29.96 8.17 -12.91
N VAL A 227 -29.24 7.20 -13.47
CA VAL A 227 -28.25 6.38 -12.76
C VAL A 227 -26.89 7.04 -12.91
N CYS A 228 -26.39 7.60 -11.82
CA CYS A 228 -25.05 8.20 -11.74
C CYS A 228 -24.04 7.16 -11.25
N ILE A 229 -22.91 7.02 -11.95
CA ILE A 229 -21.83 6.10 -11.57
C ILE A 229 -20.46 6.72 -11.85
N ASP A 230 -19.48 6.47 -11.00
CA ASP A 230 -18.16 7.10 -11.13
C ASP A 230 -17.11 6.23 -11.85
N ASN A 231 -17.45 4.97 -12.11
CA ASN A 231 -16.63 4.09 -12.91
C ASN A 231 -17.01 4.15 -14.40
N LEU A 232 -16.18 4.82 -15.20
CA LEU A 232 -16.41 5.00 -16.65
C LEU A 232 -16.56 3.67 -17.40
N SER A 233 -15.79 2.65 -17.01
CA SER A 233 -15.87 1.34 -17.67
C SER A 233 -17.21 0.65 -17.39
N VAL A 234 -17.72 0.76 -16.16
CA VAL A 234 -19.04 0.22 -15.77
C VAL A 234 -20.15 1.02 -16.45
N ALA A 235 -20.06 2.36 -16.46
CA ALA A 235 -21.00 3.22 -17.19
C ALA A 235 -21.13 2.82 -18.67
N THR A 236 -20.00 2.51 -19.31
CA THR A 236 -19.96 2.09 -20.71
C THR A 236 -20.65 0.74 -20.90
N CYS A 237 -20.43 -0.22 -19.97
CA CYS A 237 -21.08 -1.53 -20.01
C CYS A 237 -22.59 -1.45 -19.76
N LEU A 238 -23.05 -0.61 -18.82
CA LEU A 238 -24.48 -0.39 -18.55
C LEU A 238 -25.22 0.19 -19.77
N ARG A 239 -24.54 0.99 -20.60
CA ARG A 239 -25.12 1.61 -21.80
C ARG A 239 -25.25 0.67 -23.01
N GLY A 240 -24.57 -0.48 -23.05
CA GLY A 240 -24.84 -1.45 -24.13
C GLY A 240 -23.84 -2.58 -24.37
N ASN A 241 -22.56 -2.43 -24.03
CA ASN A 241 -21.57 -3.50 -24.26
C ASN A 241 -21.19 -4.17 -22.94
N PRO A 242 -21.93 -5.19 -22.47
CA PRO A 242 -21.64 -5.83 -21.20
C PRO A 242 -20.26 -6.50 -21.22
N ALA A 243 -19.50 -6.33 -20.15
CA ALA A 243 -18.20 -6.98 -20.01
C ALA A 243 -18.36 -8.49 -19.74
N ASP A 244 -17.28 -9.22 -19.96
CA ASP A 244 -17.15 -10.65 -19.63
C ASP A 244 -17.31 -10.95 -18.13
N SER A 245 -17.03 -9.99 -17.25
CA SER A 245 -17.26 -10.09 -15.80
C SER A 245 -18.54 -9.34 -15.43
N SER A 246 -19.28 -9.85 -14.45
CA SER A 246 -20.61 -9.34 -14.06
C SER A 246 -21.61 -9.22 -15.22
N GLN A 247 -21.49 -10.07 -16.26
CA GLN A 247 -22.34 -10.03 -17.44
C GLN A 247 -23.84 -10.18 -17.10
N ASP A 248 -24.16 -11.03 -16.12
CA ASP A 248 -25.53 -11.21 -15.63
C ASP A 248 -26.08 -9.90 -15.04
N ALA A 249 -25.29 -9.17 -14.25
CA ALA A 249 -25.69 -7.90 -13.68
C ALA A 249 -25.94 -6.83 -14.76
N PHE A 250 -25.03 -6.73 -15.74
CA PHE A 250 -25.19 -5.79 -16.85
C PHE A 250 -26.40 -6.11 -17.73
N THR A 251 -26.61 -7.38 -18.08
CA THR A 251 -27.74 -7.81 -18.92
C THR A 251 -29.06 -7.53 -18.21
N LYS A 252 -29.19 -7.91 -16.93
CA LYS A 252 -30.38 -7.60 -16.12
C LYS A 252 -30.62 -6.11 -15.99
N PHE A 253 -29.58 -5.31 -15.77
CA PHE A 253 -29.71 -3.86 -15.71
C PHE A 253 -30.25 -3.30 -17.02
N GLN A 254 -29.69 -3.72 -18.16
CA GLN A 254 -30.10 -3.27 -19.48
C GLN A 254 -31.53 -3.68 -19.81
N ASP A 255 -31.95 -4.89 -19.42
CA ASP A 255 -33.31 -5.38 -19.62
C ASP A 255 -34.31 -4.58 -18.78
N LEU A 256 -33.97 -4.27 -17.52
CA LEU A 256 -34.79 -3.41 -16.65
C LEU A 256 -34.86 -1.98 -17.18
N ALA A 257 -33.74 -1.41 -17.62
CA ALA A 257 -33.69 -0.08 -18.21
C ALA A 257 -34.56 0.01 -19.47
N LYS A 258 -34.50 -1.00 -20.35
CA LYS A 258 -35.36 -1.09 -21.54
C LYS A 258 -36.83 -1.26 -21.19
N ALA A 259 -37.15 -2.10 -20.20
CA ALA A 259 -38.52 -2.35 -19.78
C ALA A 259 -39.17 -1.11 -19.15
N HIS A 260 -38.41 -0.30 -18.41
CA HIS A 260 -38.90 0.96 -17.86
C HIS A 260 -38.93 2.10 -18.89
N GLY A 261 -37.94 2.15 -19.78
CA GLY A 261 -37.83 3.14 -20.86
C GLY A 261 -36.96 4.35 -20.49
N ASP A 262 -37.47 5.23 -19.64
CA ASP A 262 -36.85 6.54 -19.32
C ASP A 262 -35.73 6.42 -18.26
N VAL A 263 -34.69 5.66 -18.60
CA VAL A 263 -33.51 5.42 -17.75
C VAL A 263 -32.24 5.93 -18.45
N GLU A 264 -31.60 6.94 -17.88
CA GLU A 264 -30.33 7.50 -18.36
C GLU A 264 -29.16 7.08 -17.46
N VAL A 265 -28.07 6.56 -18.03
CA VAL A 265 -26.82 6.30 -17.30
C VAL A 265 -25.84 7.45 -17.51
N ARG A 266 -25.49 8.16 -16.43
CA ARG A 266 -24.55 9.29 -16.44
C ARG A 266 -23.27 8.93 -15.69
N TRP A 267 -22.14 9.19 -16.33
CA TRP A 267 -20.85 9.08 -15.65
C TRP A 267 -20.59 10.37 -14.86
N ILE A 268 -20.10 10.23 -13.63
CA ILE A 268 -19.70 11.34 -12.77
C ILE A 268 -18.23 11.15 -12.31
N PRO A 269 -17.49 12.22 -11.98
CA PRO A 269 -16.16 12.07 -11.43
C PRO A 269 -16.20 11.49 -10.01
N GLY A 270 -15.42 10.44 -9.75
CA GLY A 270 -15.24 9.87 -8.42
C GLY A 270 -14.44 10.80 -7.50
N HIS A 271 -14.70 10.71 -6.20
CA HIS A 271 -14.04 11.50 -5.14
C HIS A 271 -14.07 13.03 -5.35
N ALA A 272 -15.06 13.53 -6.08
CA ALA A 272 -15.25 14.96 -6.34
C ALA A 272 -16.13 15.64 -5.27
N GLY A 273 -16.47 14.96 -4.16
CA GLY A 273 -17.34 15.50 -3.11
C GLY A 273 -18.82 15.59 -3.51
N ILE A 274 -19.27 14.77 -4.47
CA ILE A 274 -20.67 14.69 -4.88
C ILE A 274 -21.45 13.93 -3.78
N PRO A 275 -22.41 14.55 -3.07
CA PRO A 275 -23.00 13.96 -1.87
C PRO A 275 -23.56 12.54 -2.05
N GLY A 276 -24.30 12.29 -3.14
CA GLY A 276 -24.85 10.95 -3.42
C GLY A 276 -23.79 9.89 -3.75
N ASN A 277 -22.67 10.29 -4.39
CA ASN A 277 -21.57 9.36 -4.67
C ASN A 277 -20.83 8.99 -3.38
N GLU A 278 -20.54 9.98 -2.54
CA GLU A 278 -19.87 9.75 -1.25
C GLU A 278 -20.74 8.89 -0.31
N GLU A 279 -22.07 9.04 -0.37
CA GLU A 279 -23.02 8.18 0.34
C GLU A 279 -22.99 6.74 -0.21
N ALA A 280 -23.06 6.56 -1.53
CA ALA A 280 -22.96 5.24 -2.17
C ALA A 280 -21.62 4.54 -1.84
N ASP A 281 -20.51 5.28 -1.88
CA ASP A 281 -19.18 4.81 -1.45
C ASP A 281 -19.17 4.38 0.02
N GLY A 282 -19.81 5.15 0.88
CA GLY A 282 -19.99 4.83 2.30
C GLY A 282 -20.77 3.54 2.51
N LEU A 283 -21.82 3.33 1.71
CA LEU A 283 -22.65 2.13 1.71
C LEU A 283 -21.90 0.92 1.15
N ALA A 284 -21.13 1.08 0.07
CA ALA A 284 -20.31 0.00 -0.48
C ALA A 284 -19.27 -0.48 0.53
N LYS A 285 -18.61 0.47 1.19
CA LYS A 285 -17.72 0.23 2.32
C LYS A 285 -18.40 -0.50 3.49
N ALA A 286 -19.62 -0.11 3.84
CA ALA A 286 -20.41 -0.83 4.85
C ALA A 286 -20.81 -2.23 4.37
N GLY A 287 -21.11 -2.39 3.08
CA GLY A 287 -21.40 -3.67 2.43
C GLY A 287 -20.27 -4.68 2.58
N CYS A 288 -19.01 -4.25 2.54
CA CYS A 288 -17.85 -5.11 2.79
C CYS A 288 -17.90 -5.84 4.15
N LEU A 289 -18.63 -5.30 5.13
CA LEU A 289 -18.76 -5.87 6.47
C LEU A 289 -19.81 -6.96 6.58
N LEU A 290 -20.70 -7.08 5.60
CA LEU A 290 -21.77 -8.06 5.66
C LEU A 290 -21.20 -9.49 5.53
N PRO A 291 -21.92 -10.52 6.03
CA PRO A 291 -21.56 -11.90 5.77
C PRO A 291 -21.45 -12.16 4.27
N GLU A 292 -20.50 -13.01 3.88
CA GLU A 292 -20.42 -13.44 2.49
C GLU A 292 -21.70 -14.20 2.11
N PRO A 293 -22.28 -13.94 0.92
CA PRO A 293 -23.45 -14.68 0.48
C PRO A 293 -23.18 -16.19 0.45
N THR A 294 -24.13 -16.98 0.96
CA THR A 294 -24.00 -18.44 0.97
C THR A 294 -23.89 -18.97 -0.48
N GLY A 295 -22.83 -19.71 -0.78
CA GLY A 295 -22.59 -20.26 -2.11
C GLY A 295 -22.03 -19.25 -3.12
N ALA A 296 -21.42 -18.14 -2.65
CA ALA A 296 -20.83 -17.16 -3.56
C ALA A 296 -19.72 -17.78 -4.42
N VAL A 297 -19.80 -17.52 -5.73
CA VAL A 297 -18.81 -17.97 -6.71
C VAL A 297 -17.87 -16.81 -7.03
N PRO A 298 -16.55 -17.04 -7.17
CA PRO A 298 -15.62 -15.99 -7.56
C PRO A 298 -15.98 -15.36 -8.91
N SER A 299 -15.84 -14.04 -9.01
CA SER A 299 -16.01 -13.34 -10.28
C SER A 299 -14.90 -13.70 -11.27
N ARG A 300 -15.20 -13.58 -12.57
CA ARG A 300 -14.21 -13.83 -13.61
C ARG A 300 -13.04 -12.83 -13.53
N ALA A 301 -13.30 -11.58 -13.18
CA ALA A 301 -12.26 -10.58 -12.96
C ALA A 301 -11.32 -10.98 -11.81
N HIS A 302 -11.88 -11.47 -10.70
CA HIS A 302 -11.13 -11.97 -9.56
C HIS A 302 -10.22 -13.15 -9.93
N LEU A 303 -10.76 -14.16 -10.64
CA LEU A 303 -9.98 -15.31 -11.12
C LEU A 303 -8.85 -14.88 -12.08
N ARG A 304 -9.08 -13.89 -12.95
CA ARG A 304 -8.04 -13.35 -13.84
C ARG A 304 -6.94 -12.63 -13.07
N ARG A 305 -7.29 -11.88 -12.01
CA ARG A 305 -6.29 -11.25 -11.13
C ARG A 305 -5.43 -12.31 -10.46
N LEU A 306 -6.06 -13.33 -9.87
CA LEU A 306 -5.35 -14.43 -9.22
C LEU A 306 -4.40 -15.16 -10.18
N ALA A 307 -4.87 -15.51 -11.38
CA ALA A 307 -4.06 -16.17 -12.41
C ALA A 307 -2.86 -15.32 -12.85
N ARG A 308 -2.98 -13.99 -12.86
CA ARG A 308 -1.86 -13.07 -13.17
C ARG A 308 -0.91 -12.89 -11.98
N GLN A 309 -1.41 -13.00 -10.76
CA GLN A 309 -0.66 -12.80 -9.53
C GLN A 309 0.18 -14.04 -9.18
N GLN A 310 -0.37 -15.24 -9.33
CA GLN A 310 0.31 -16.49 -8.97
C GLN A 310 1.73 -16.65 -9.56
N PRO A 311 1.99 -16.41 -10.85
CA PRO A 311 3.35 -16.49 -11.39
C PRO A 311 4.30 -15.46 -10.78
N ARG A 312 3.79 -14.28 -10.40
CA ARG A 312 4.59 -13.22 -9.77
C ARG A 312 5.02 -13.62 -8.38
N ASP A 313 4.08 -14.16 -7.61
CA ASP A 313 4.33 -14.59 -6.24
C ASP A 313 5.24 -15.82 -6.22
N ALA A 314 5.02 -16.77 -7.13
CA ALA A 314 5.90 -17.93 -7.32
C ALA A 314 7.33 -17.50 -7.71
N PHE A 315 7.48 -16.51 -8.59
CA PHE A 315 8.80 -16.00 -8.98
C PHE A 315 9.50 -15.25 -7.85
N LYS A 316 8.76 -14.45 -7.06
CA LYS A 316 9.26 -13.82 -5.83
C LYS A 316 9.74 -14.86 -4.81
N ALA A 317 8.95 -15.89 -4.57
CA ALA A 317 9.29 -16.96 -3.63
C ALA A 317 10.51 -17.77 -4.11
N TRP A 318 10.58 -18.10 -5.40
CA TRP A 318 11.74 -18.75 -6.00
C TRP A 318 13.00 -17.90 -5.84
N TRP A 319 12.93 -16.60 -6.14
CA TRP A 319 14.07 -15.70 -6.02
C TRP A 319 14.57 -15.61 -4.59
N ALA A 320 13.68 -15.51 -3.60
CA ALA A 320 14.06 -15.47 -2.19
C ALA A 320 14.90 -16.69 -1.76
N THR A 321 14.61 -17.88 -2.31
CA THR A 321 15.34 -19.12 -2.02
C THR A 321 16.62 -19.26 -2.84
N GLU A 322 16.59 -18.91 -4.12
CA GLU A 322 17.65 -19.20 -5.09
C GLU A 322 18.56 -17.99 -5.39
N THR A 323 18.42 -16.87 -4.65
CA THR A 323 19.24 -15.66 -4.87
C THR A 323 20.73 -16.00 -4.74
N PRO A 324 21.55 -15.77 -5.79
CA PRO A 324 22.99 -16.00 -5.73
C PRO A 324 23.66 -15.17 -4.63
N GLU A 325 24.68 -15.73 -3.96
CA GLU A 325 25.41 -15.05 -2.87
C GLU A 325 25.82 -13.59 -3.20
N PRO A 326 26.36 -13.27 -4.41
CA PRO A 326 26.72 -11.89 -4.74
C PRO A 326 25.53 -10.92 -4.82
N TYR A 327 24.31 -11.43 -5.03
CA TYR A 327 23.09 -10.63 -5.16
C TYR A 327 22.37 -10.38 -3.83
N LYS A 328 22.54 -11.26 -2.83
CA LYS A 328 21.92 -11.11 -1.50
C LYS A 328 22.12 -9.72 -0.87
N PRO A 329 23.33 -9.14 -0.83
CA PRO A 329 23.54 -7.84 -0.20
C PRO A 329 23.09 -6.64 -1.06
N LEU A 330 22.70 -6.86 -2.32
CA LEU A 330 22.28 -5.78 -3.22
C LEU A 330 20.83 -5.35 -2.99
N HIS A 331 20.05 -6.17 -2.29
CA HIS A 331 18.63 -5.97 -2.02
C HIS A 331 17.81 -5.59 -3.27
N LEU A 332 18.14 -6.23 -4.40
CA LEU A 332 17.42 -6.04 -5.65
C LEU A 332 16.10 -6.80 -5.60
N GLU A 333 15.00 -6.08 -5.80
CA GLU A 333 13.67 -6.68 -5.92
C GLU A 333 13.58 -7.44 -7.24
N VAL A 334 13.06 -8.66 -7.17
CA VAL A 334 12.79 -9.43 -8.38
C VAL A 334 11.57 -8.82 -9.07
N THR A 335 11.66 -8.66 -10.39
CA THR A 335 10.56 -8.15 -11.19
C THR A 335 10.40 -8.95 -12.47
N ILE A 336 9.15 -9.10 -12.91
CA ILE A 336 8.79 -9.64 -14.23
C ILE A 336 8.73 -8.51 -15.27
N SER A 337 8.74 -7.26 -14.84
CA SER A 337 8.88 -6.10 -15.74
C SER A 337 10.33 -5.93 -16.18
N CYS A 338 10.55 -5.18 -17.26
CA CYS A 338 11.90 -4.77 -17.68
C CYS A 338 12.52 -3.81 -16.63
N PRO A 339 13.61 -4.18 -15.94
CA PRO A 339 14.27 -3.28 -15.00
C PRO A 339 14.89 -2.06 -15.70
N PRO A 340 14.94 -0.89 -15.05
CA PRO A 340 15.44 0.34 -15.68
C PRO A 340 16.90 0.22 -16.15
N GLU A 341 17.73 -0.60 -15.52
CA GLU A 341 19.09 -0.86 -15.97
C GLU A 341 19.17 -1.51 -17.36
N LEU A 342 18.15 -2.26 -17.79
CA LEU A 342 18.15 -2.86 -19.13
C LEU A 342 17.99 -1.82 -20.25
N MET A 343 17.63 -0.58 -19.91
CA MET A 343 17.61 0.55 -20.84
C MET A 343 19.00 1.18 -21.05
N LEU A 344 20.03 0.75 -20.30
CA LEU A 344 21.39 1.25 -20.46
C LEU A 344 22.02 0.74 -21.77
N PRO A 345 22.95 1.52 -22.37
CA PRO A 345 23.77 1.03 -23.47
C PRO A 345 24.49 -0.27 -23.09
N ARG A 346 24.60 -1.21 -24.04
CA ARG A 346 25.13 -2.58 -23.80
C ARG A 346 26.45 -2.62 -23.03
N ALA A 347 27.40 -1.75 -23.37
CA ALA A 347 28.71 -1.69 -22.71
C ALA A 347 28.59 -1.28 -21.23
N THR A 348 27.74 -0.29 -20.95
CA THR A 348 27.43 0.20 -19.60
C THR A 348 26.67 -0.84 -18.80
N LEU A 349 25.63 -1.44 -19.38
CA LEU A 349 24.87 -2.53 -18.76
C LEU A 349 25.79 -3.69 -18.36
N HIS A 350 26.71 -4.08 -19.24
CA HIS A 350 27.66 -5.13 -18.92
C HIS A 350 28.49 -4.79 -17.68
N SER A 351 28.95 -3.54 -17.52
CA SER A 351 29.76 -3.17 -16.35
C SER A 351 29.00 -3.34 -15.02
N VAL A 352 27.71 -2.99 -15.02
CA VAL A 352 26.82 -3.16 -13.86
C VAL A 352 26.60 -4.65 -13.58
N LEU A 353 26.22 -5.44 -14.59
CA LEU A 353 25.96 -6.87 -14.43
C LEU A 353 27.22 -7.64 -14.02
N ALA A 354 28.39 -7.27 -14.54
CA ALA A 354 29.67 -7.83 -14.14
C ALA A 354 29.97 -7.54 -12.67
N ALA A 355 29.80 -6.29 -12.22
CA ALA A 355 30.01 -5.93 -10.82
C ALA A 355 29.07 -6.69 -9.87
N ARG A 356 27.81 -6.92 -10.27
CA ARG A 356 26.83 -7.69 -9.49
C ARG A 356 27.12 -9.19 -9.46
N SER A 357 27.37 -9.79 -10.61
CA SER A 357 27.56 -11.25 -10.76
C SER A 357 28.96 -11.72 -10.44
N ARG A 358 29.93 -10.81 -10.38
CA ARG A 358 31.38 -11.09 -10.36
C ARG A 358 31.87 -11.85 -11.60
N HIS A 359 31.05 -11.96 -12.65
CA HIS A 359 31.43 -12.51 -13.94
C HIS A 359 31.78 -11.37 -14.89
N GLY A 360 33.07 -11.08 -14.99
CA GLY A 360 33.59 -10.00 -15.81
C GLY A 360 35.11 -10.02 -15.88
N ASP A 361 35.68 -8.92 -16.33
CA ASP A 361 37.14 -8.71 -16.43
C ASP A 361 37.74 -8.46 -15.04
N PHE A 362 37.79 -9.51 -14.23
CA PHE A 362 38.32 -9.52 -12.86
C PHE A 362 39.36 -10.62 -12.73
N ALA A 363 40.40 -10.37 -11.93
CA ALA A 363 41.52 -11.30 -11.79
C ALA A 363 41.04 -12.69 -11.34
N ASP A 364 40.20 -12.75 -10.30
CA ASP A 364 39.67 -14.00 -9.74
C ASP A 364 38.84 -14.80 -10.76
N TYR A 365 38.16 -14.11 -11.68
CA TYR A 365 37.42 -14.76 -12.77
C TYR A 365 38.38 -15.39 -13.78
N HIS A 366 39.37 -14.63 -14.25
CA HIS A 366 40.33 -15.12 -15.25
C HIS A 366 41.20 -16.27 -14.72
N GLU A 367 41.62 -16.21 -13.46
CA GLU A 367 42.37 -17.30 -12.81
C GLU A 367 41.52 -18.55 -12.65
N ARG A 368 40.26 -18.42 -12.21
CA ARG A 368 39.34 -19.56 -12.06
C ARG A 368 39.12 -20.32 -13.38
N PHE A 369 39.18 -19.63 -14.51
CA PHE A 369 38.95 -20.20 -15.84
C PHE A 369 40.24 -20.38 -16.67
N ASN A 370 41.42 -20.16 -16.08
CA ASN A 370 42.73 -20.29 -16.74
C ASN A 370 42.87 -19.48 -18.05
N HIS A 371 42.54 -18.19 -18.01
CA HIS A 371 42.78 -17.28 -19.13
C HIS A 371 44.20 -16.70 -19.08
N ASP A 372 45.13 -17.25 -19.87
CA ASP A 372 46.56 -16.91 -19.85
C ASP A 372 46.90 -15.50 -20.38
N ASP A 373 46.04 -14.94 -21.22
CA ASP A 373 46.23 -13.64 -21.90
C ASP A 373 45.56 -12.46 -21.18
N ALA A 374 44.93 -12.70 -20.03
CA ALA A 374 44.17 -11.70 -19.32
C ALA A 374 45.04 -10.76 -18.46
N ARG A 375 44.87 -9.44 -18.61
CA ARG A 375 45.42 -8.48 -17.64
C ARG A 375 44.66 -8.53 -16.32
N LEU A 376 45.31 -9.10 -15.32
CA LEU A 376 44.79 -9.23 -13.95
C LEU A 376 44.84 -7.91 -13.16
N ASP A 377 45.67 -6.95 -13.59
CA ASP A 377 45.86 -5.67 -12.92
C ASP A 377 45.30 -4.49 -13.73
N CYS A 378 44.78 -3.51 -13.01
CA CYS A 378 44.43 -2.20 -13.54
C CYS A 378 45.71 -1.40 -13.84
N SER A 379 45.64 -0.42 -14.74
CA SER A 379 46.77 0.49 -15.01
C SER A 379 47.24 1.28 -13.78
N CYS A 380 46.46 1.30 -12.70
CA CYS A 380 46.89 1.87 -11.42
C CYS A 380 47.78 0.93 -10.59
N GLY A 381 48.06 -0.30 -11.07
CA GLY A 381 48.88 -1.31 -10.42
C GLY A 381 48.18 -2.09 -9.29
N ARG A 382 46.84 -2.10 -9.27
CA ARG A 382 46.06 -2.93 -8.33
C ARG A 382 45.28 -3.98 -9.10
N ARG A 383 45.10 -5.13 -8.45
CA ARG A 383 44.31 -6.26 -8.94
C ARG A 383 42.88 -5.85 -9.31
N LYS A 384 42.40 -6.32 -10.45
CA LYS A 384 41.03 -6.09 -10.92
C LYS A 384 40.04 -6.88 -10.06
N ALA A 385 39.12 -6.16 -9.44
CA ALA A 385 38.05 -6.71 -8.61
C ALA A 385 36.75 -5.93 -8.86
N PRO A 386 35.56 -6.50 -8.56
CA PRO A 386 34.27 -5.81 -8.70
C PRO A 386 34.23 -4.44 -8.00
N GLU A 387 34.89 -4.32 -6.85
CA GLU A 387 34.93 -3.12 -6.02
C GLU A 387 36.04 -2.14 -6.45
N HIS A 388 36.93 -2.55 -7.35
CA HIS A 388 38.08 -1.74 -7.75
C HIS A 388 37.74 -0.33 -8.29
N PRO A 389 36.66 -0.11 -9.07
CA PRO A 389 36.26 1.23 -9.51
C PRO A 389 36.13 2.25 -8.38
N PHE A 390 35.70 1.82 -7.19
CA PHE A 390 35.51 2.69 -6.03
C PHE A 390 36.82 3.07 -5.33
N TYR A 391 37.86 2.25 -5.48
CA TYR A 391 39.16 2.42 -4.80
C TYR A 391 40.30 2.82 -5.73
N CYS A 392 40.07 2.92 -7.03
CA CYS A 392 41.12 3.19 -7.99
C CYS A 392 41.69 4.61 -7.85
N ARG A 393 43.00 4.71 -7.58
CA ARG A 393 43.70 6.01 -7.42
C ARG A 393 43.69 6.88 -8.67
N LYS A 394 43.48 6.30 -9.85
CA LYS A 394 43.39 7.00 -11.14
C LYS A 394 42.01 7.62 -11.39
N VAL A 395 40.99 7.27 -10.59
CA VAL A 395 39.70 7.97 -10.62
C VAL A 395 39.87 9.34 -9.95
N PRO A 396 39.50 10.45 -10.63
CA PRO A 396 39.61 11.80 -10.07
C PRO A 396 38.87 11.94 -8.73
N PRO A 397 39.44 12.61 -7.71
CA PRO A 397 38.79 12.75 -6.40
C PRO A 397 37.36 13.29 -6.45
N ARG A 398 37.08 14.24 -7.37
CA ARG A 398 35.73 14.82 -7.57
C ARG A 398 34.67 13.82 -8.03
N LEU A 399 35.08 12.71 -8.64
CA LEU A 399 34.18 11.67 -9.15
C LEU A 399 34.07 10.47 -8.21
N ARG A 400 34.88 10.40 -7.15
CA ARG A 400 34.87 9.25 -6.23
C ARG A 400 33.59 9.28 -5.40
N MET A 401 32.91 8.15 -5.35
CA MET A 401 31.75 7.98 -4.49
C MET A 401 32.14 8.01 -3.02
N ARG A 402 31.28 8.61 -2.18
CA ARG A 402 31.46 8.59 -0.72
C ARG A 402 31.14 7.20 -0.19
N LEU A 403 32.10 6.59 0.50
CA LEU A 403 31.99 5.24 1.05
C LEU A 403 31.63 5.22 2.56
N ALA A 404 31.42 6.37 3.19
CA ALA A 404 31.02 6.45 4.58
C ALA A 404 29.48 6.36 4.73
N PRO A 405 28.95 5.74 5.80
CA PRO A 405 29.68 5.18 6.95
C PRO A 405 30.25 3.78 6.72
N SER A 406 29.67 2.99 5.80
CA SER A 406 30.09 1.62 5.49
C SER A 406 30.44 1.49 4.01
N PRO A 407 31.71 1.19 3.66
CA PRO A 407 32.11 1.02 2.28
C PRO A 407 31.37 -0.12 1.58
N ALA A 408 31.11 -1.22 2.29
CA ALA A 408 30.39 -2.36 1.74
C ALA A 408 28.96 -1.98 1.35
N GLU A 409 28.21 -1.33 2.25
CA GLU A 409 26.84 -0.89 1.98
C GLU A 409 26.78 0.15 0.84
N ALA A 410 27.71 1.11 0.83
CA ALA A 410 27.79 2.12 -0.22
C ALA A 410 28.03 1.48 -1.60
N ILE A 411 28.93 0.51 -1.68
CA ILE A 411 29.22 -0.24 -2.91
C ILE A 411 28.01 -1.08 -3.32
N HIS A 412 27.42 -1.85 -2.40
CA HIS A 412 26.23 -2.67 -2.69
C HIS A 412 25.06 -1.82 -3.17
N HIS A 413 24.82 -0.66 -2.55
CA HIS A 413 23.83 0.29 -3.01
C HIS A 413 24.17 0.82 -4.42
N ALA A 414 25.42 1.23 -4.63
CA ALA A 414 25.88 1.79 -5.89
C ALA A 414 25.81 0.81 -7.07
N VAL A 415 26.06 -0.49 -6.87
CA VAL A 415 25.90 -1.49 -7.94
C VAL A 415 24.49 -2.11 -7.94
N GLY A 416 23.71 -1.94 -6.87
CA GLY A 416 22.33 -2.39 -6.72
C GLY A 416 21.30 -1.34 -7.17
N LYS A 417 20.42 -0.90 -6.25
CA LYS A 417 19.34 0.08 -6.52
C LYS A 417 19.87 1.44 -7.01
N GLY A 418 21.09 1.82 -6.62
CA GLY A 418 21.76 3.07 -6.97
C GLY A 418 22.64 3.02 -8.23
N PHE A 419 22.46 2.03 -9.11
CA PHE A 419 23.31 1.79 -10.29
C PHE A 419 23.61 3.02 -11.16
N LYS A 420 22.72 4.01 -11.21
CA LYS A 420 22.93 5.25 -11.96
C LYS A 420 24.19 5.99 -11.51
N ALA A 421 24.44 6.09 -10.20
CA ALA A 421 25.63 6.76 -9.67
C ALA A 421 26.93 6.02 -10.02
N PHE A 422 26.89 4.68 -10.01
CA PHE A 422 28.00 3.86 -10.47
C PHE A 422 28.26 4.05 -11.98
N VAL A 423 27.20 4.08 -12.78
CA VAL A 423 27.27 4.34 -14.23
C VAL A 423 27.85 5.72 -14.52
N GLU A 424 27.38 6.76 -13.83
CA GLU A 424 27.88 8.12 -13.96
C GLU A 424 29.36 8.21 -13.61
N MET A 425 29.76 7.72 -12.43
CA MET A 425 31.17 7.69 -12.00
C MET A 425 32.07 6.99 -13.03
N THR A 426 31.69 5.79 -13.47
CA THR A 426 32.52 4.97 -14.37
C THR A 426 32.55 5.53 -15.79
N SER A 427 31.48 6.19 -16.23
CA SER A 427 31.41 6.84 -17.55
C SER A 427 32.21 8.14 -17.56
N GLU A 428 32.02 9.03 -16.58
CA GLU A 428 32.72 10.32 -16.52
C GLU A 428 34.24 10.18 -16.29
N SER A 429 34.65 9.17 -15.52
CA SER A 429 36.07 8.86 -15.35
C SER A 429 36.66 8.07 -16.53
N SER A 430 35.84 7.68 -17.52
CA SER A 430 36.23 6.77 -18.61
C SER A 430 36.88 5.49 -18.06
N PHE A 431 36.37 4.96 -16.94
CA PHE A 431 37.04 3.95 -16.14
C PHE A 431 37.36 2.70 -16.97
N PHE A 432 36.34 2.08 -17.57
CA PHE A 432 36.49 0.85 -18.35
C PHE A 432 37.05 1.06 -19.77
N GLN A 433 37.32 2.31 -20.17
CA GLN A 433 37.86 2.62 -21.49
C GLN A 433 39.33 3.04 -21.44
N ARG A 434 39.73 3.80 -20.41
CA ARG A 434 41.08 4.40 -20.31
C ARG A 434 41.84 3.99 -19.06
N ILE A 435 41.17 3.87 -17.92
CA ILE A 435 41.84 3.60 -16.64
C ILE A 435 42.09 2.10 -16.45
N CYS A 436 41.05 1.30 -16.66
CA CYS A 436 41.05 -0.14 -16.48
C CYS A 436 40.35 -0.78 -17.70
N PRO A 437 40.96 -0.73 -18.89
CA PRO A 437 40.40 -1.33 -20.08
C PRO A 437 40.34 -2.86 -19.96
N ARG A 438 39.45 -3.46 -20.75
CA ARG A 438 39.52 -4.88 -21.04
C ARG A 438 40.77 -5.15 -21.87
N HIS A 439 41.43 -6.24 -21.53
CA HIS A 439 42.72 -6.68 -22.08
C HIS A 439 43.92 -5.97 -21.51
#